data_AF-A0A956JEL0-F1
#
_entry.id   AF-A0A956JEL0-F1
#
_cell.length_a   1.000
_cell.length_b   1.000
_cell.length_c   1.000
_cell.angle_alpha   90.00
_cell.angle_beta   90.00
_cell.angle_gamma   90.00
#
_symmetry.space_group_name_H-M   'P 1'
#
loop_
_entity.id
_entity.type
_entity.pdbx_description
1 polymer ?
#
loop_
_entity_poly.entity_id
_entity_poly.type
_entity_poly.pdbx_seq_one_letter_code
_entity_poly.pdbx_strand_id
1 'polypeptide(L)'
;MIDRRQPRALLRLVLERVAGPGVVLALAAGCSFVLDPERLDDVPRCRYDDDCPPADDPRYTLVCTVSEDFEDQELDFPRICSPRPAVSCNPREYPFDSPFATRYREATALDERYADPCSSTPGVQGCGPGDQGCAPGLSPHEISHRCDDLDPDTPPAVATDPLVTGQDVLDQLCRSVYCHIAFACETEDFRCVPCELGAPLGRGGCGDLYFTGVRSTVYQSADALIDECGGPEMDPEDAYLGPVGGDDIDIHE
;
A
#
# COMPACT_ATOMS: atom_id res chain seq x y z
N MET A 1 -18.56 20.18 -28.25
CA MET A 1 -20.00 20.51 -28.24
C MET A 1 -20.80 19.40 -28.92
N ILE A 2 -21.21 18.35 -28.20
CA ILE A 2 -22.40 17.56 -28.51
C ILE A 2 -23.01 17.14 -27.17
N ASP A 3 -24.12 17.77 -26.85
CA ASP A 3 -24.99 17.54 -25.70
C ASP A 3 -25.90 16.33 -26.00
N ARG A 4 -25.96 15.36 -25.07
CA ARG A 4 -26.98 14.30 -25.07
C ARG A 4 -27.45 14.03 -23.64
N ARG A 5 -28.38 14.87 -23.19
CA ARG A 5 -29.33 14.56 -22.13
C ARG A 5 -30.18 13.33 -22.48
N GLN A 6 -30.32 12.42 -21.53
CA GLN A 6 -31.48 11.52 -21.45
C GLN A 6 -32.08 11.50 -20.04
N PRO A 7 -33.39 11.18 -19.92
CA PRO A 7 -34.25 11.79 -18.92
C PRO A 7 -34.56 10.92 -17.70
N ARG A 8 -34.91 11.63 -16.63
CA ARG A 8 -35.47 11.17 -15.36
C ARG A 8 -36.71 10.29 -15.56
N ALA A 9 -36.69 9.07 -15.01
CA ALA A 9 -37.89 8.28 -14.76
C ALA A 9 -38.27 8.38 -13.28
N LEU A 10 -39.36 9.12 -13.02
CA LEU A 10 -40.07 9.22 -11.75
C LEU A 10 -40.84 7.91 -11.50
N LEU A 11 -40.46 7.14 -10.49
CA LEU A 11 -41.28 6.04 -9.99
C LEU A 11 -42.24 6.57 -8.91
N ARG A 12 -43.51 6.75 -9.27
CA ARG A 12 -44.62 6.96 -8.31
C ARG A 12 -45.06 5.59 -7.80
N LEU A 13 -44.80 5.29 -6.54
CA LEU A 13 -45.43 4.17 -5.83
C LEU A 13 -46.72 4.65 -5.18
N VAL A 14 -47.84 4.13 -5.71
CA VAL A 14 -49.19 4.29 -5.17
C VAL A 14 -49.34 3.36 -3.97
N LEU A 15 -49.63 3.94 -2.80
CA LEU A 15 -49.96 3.22 -1.58
C LEU A 15 -51.47 2.95 -1.55
N GLU A 16 -51.90 1.75 -1.89
CA GLU A 16 -53.28 1.30 -1.62
C GLU A 16 -53.33 0.49 -0.32
N ARG A 17 -54.04 1.06 0.67
CA ARG A 17 -54.45 0.42 1.91
C ARG A 17 -55.59 -0.56 1.63
N VAL A 18 -55.42 -1.83 1.99
CA VAL A 18 -56.53 -2.75 2.23
C VAL A 18 -56.42 -3.26 3.66
N ALA A 19 -57.39 -2.86 4.49
CA ALA A 19 -57.59 -3.37 5.84
C ALA A 19 -58.58 -4.54 5.79
N GLY A 20 -58.22 -5.66 6.42
CA GLY A 20 -59.10 -6.80 6.64
C GLY A 20 -58.56 -7.67 7.79
N PRO A 21 -59.40 -8.04 8.78
CA PRO A 21 -58.96 -8.82 9.94
C PRO A 21 -58.95 -10.30 9.59
N GLY A 22 -57.76 -10.88 9.45
CA GLY A 22 -57.57 -12.30 9.20
C GLY A 22 -56.42 -12.81 10.05
N VAL A 23 -56.74 -13.63 11.04
CA VAL A 23 -55.81 -14.41 11.84
C VAL A 23 -54.90 -15.22 10.90
N VAL A 24 -53.61 -14.93 10.89
CA VAL A 24 -52.60 -15.80 10.25
C VAL A 24 -51.64 -16.28 11.33
N LEU A 25 -51.63 -17.60 11.44
CA LEU A 25 -50.78 -18.45 12.27
C LEU A 25 -49.30 -18.05 12.16
N ALA A 26 -48.62 -18.13 13.30
CA ALA A 26 -47.19 -18.02 13.44
C ALA A 26 -46.43 -18.97 12.49
N LEU A 27 -45.64 -18.38 11.60
CA LEU A 27 -44.38 -18.96 11.18
C LEU A 27 -43.33 -17.92 11.56
N ALA A 28 -42.73 -18.14 12.73
CA ALA A 28 -41.43 -17.57 13.01
C ALA A 28 -40.46 -18.21 12.01
N ALA A 29 -40.39 -17.64 10.80
CA ALA A 29 -39.21 -17.71 9.98
C ALA A 29 -38.13 -16.95 10.75
N GLY A 30 -37.53 -17.63 11.73
CA GLY A 30 -36.23 -17.23 12.21
C GLY A 30 -35.34 -17.24 10.99
N CYS A 31 -35.01 -16.05 10.48
CA CYS A 31 -33.80 -15.89 9.71
C CYS A 31 -32.68 -16.33 10.65
N SER A 32 -32.32 -17.61 10.60
CA SER A 32 -31.01 -18.05 10.98
C SER A 32 -30.06 -17.34 10.03
N PHE A 33 -29.67 -16.11 10.41
CA PHE A 33 -28.38 -15.59 9.99
C PHE A 33 -27.38 -16.58 10.57
N VAL A 34 -27.06 -17.60 9.80
CA VAL A 34 -25.82 -18.35 9.98
C VAL A 34 -24.76 -17.31 9.64
N LEU A 35 -24.32 -16.59 10.67
CA LEU A 35 -23.03 -15.94 10.66
C LEU A 35 -22.05 -17.08 10.48
N ASP A 36 -21.70 -17.32 9.22
CA ASP A 36 -20.56 -18.14 8.88
C ASP A 36 -19.35 -17.31 9.31
N PRO A 37 -18.67 -17.67 10.42
CA PRO A 37 -17.54 -16.89 10.91
C PRO A 37 -16.38 -16.88 9.91
N GLU A 38 -16.42 -17.72 8.86
CA GLU A 38 -15.46 -17.75 7.76
C GLU A 38 -15.67 -16.67 6.69
N ARG A 39 -16.70 -15.82 6.81
CA ARG A 39 -17.02 -14.73 5.86
C ARG A 39 -17.00 -13.33 6.47
N LEU A 40 -16.49 -13.19 7.70
CA LEU A 40 -16.43 -11.90 8.39
C LEU A 40 -15.15 -11.11 8.05
N ASP A 41 -14.13 -11.81 7.60
CA ASP A 41 -12.93 -11.30 6.96
C ASP A 41 -13.08 -11.56 5.45
N ASP A 42 -13.02 -10.56 4.58
CA ASP A 42 -13.06 -10.74 3.11
C ASP A 42 -11.81 -11.50 2.56
N VAL A 43 -11.14 -12.27 3.43
CA VAL A 43 -9.91 -13.00 3.20
C VAL A 43 -10.26 -14.40 2.68
N PRO A 44 -9.95 -14.71 1.40
CA PRO A 44 -10.23 -16.02 0.84
C PRO A 44 -9.42 -17.09 1.58
N ARG A 45 -10.11 -18.08 2.13
CA ARG A 45 -9.49 -19.24 2.77
C ARG A 45 -9.20 -20.31 1.73
N CYS A 46 -8.13 -21.07 1.95
CA CYS A 46 -7.67 -22.09 1.02
C CYS A 46 -7.20 -23.33 1.78
N ARG A 47 -7.04 -24.43 1.06
CA ARG A 47 -6.32 -25.61 1.53
C ARG A 47 -5.04 -25.82 0.72
N TYR A 48 -5.11 -25.47 -0.56
CA TYR A 48 -4.05 -25.56 -1.56
C TYR A 48 -3.98 -24.25 -2.38
N ASP A 49 -2.86 -24.02 -3.06
CA ASP A 49 -2.64 -22.78 -3.85
C ASP A 49 -3.68 -22.59 -4.96
N ASP A 50 -4.23 -23.67 -5.50
CA ASP A 50 -5.27 -23.67 -6.54
C ASP A 50 -6.67 -23.35 -6.01
N ASP A 51 -6.88 -23.35 -4.69
CA ASP A 51 -8.12 -22.86 -4.08
C ASP A 51 -8.17 -21.32 -4.07
N CYS A 52 -7.05 -20.66 -4.35
CA CYS A 52 -7.00 -19.22 -4.34
C CYS A 52 -7.63 -18.62 -5.59
N PRO A 53 -8.42 -17.54 -5.43
CA PRO A 53 -8.92 -16.83 -6.59
C PRO A 53 -7.74 -16.32 -7.42
N PRO A 54 -7.90 -16.19 -8.74
CA PRO A 54 -6.92 -15.46 -9.52
C PRO A 54 -6.74 -14.07 -8.88
N ALA A 55 -5.50 -13.62 -8.76
CA ALA A 55 -5.20 -12.29 -8.31
C ALA A 55 -5.92 -11.26 -9.19
N ASP A 56 -6.44 -10.20 -8.57
CA ASP A 56 -7.02 -9.07 -9.31
C ASP A 56 -5.97 -8.37 -10.19
N ASP A 57 -4.69 -8.60 -9.88
CA ASP A 57 -3.54 -8.12 -10.62
C ASP A 57 -2.68 -9.31 -11.13
N PRO A 58 -2.44 -9.44 -12.44
CA PRO A 58 -1.66 -10.54 -13.00
C PRO A 58 -0.17 -10.54 -12.59
N ARG A 59 0.32 -9.47 -11.94
CA ARG A 59 1.71 -9.33 -11.50
C ARG A 59 2.05 -10.12 -10.24
N TYR A 60 1.05 -10.60 -9.51
CA TYR A 60 1.24 -11.53 -8.40
C TYR A 60 0.29 -12.73 -8.50
N THR A 61 0.63 -13.79 -7.80
CA THR A 61 -0.25 -14.96 -7.66
C THR A 61 -0.59 -15.13 -6.21
N LEU A 62 -1.85 -15.37 -5.89
CA LEU A 62 -2.23 -15.79 -4.55
C LEU A 62 -1.78 -17.24 -4.35
N VAL A 63 -1.15 -17.53 -3.21
CA VAL A 63 -0.78 -18.86 -2.73
C VAL A 63 -1.36 -19.07 -1.35
N CYS A 64 -1.48 -20.34 -0.98
CA CYS A 64 -2.12 -20.72 0.25
C CYS A 64 -1.13 -20.73 1.40
N THR A 65 -1.15 -19.69 2.25
CA THR A 65 -0.23 -19.53 3.38
C THR A 65 -0.94 -19.71 4.72
N VAL A 66 -0.19 -20.03 5.77
CA VAL A 66 -0.71 -20.06 7.15
C VAL A 66 -0.68 -18.62 7.69
N SER A 67 -1.78 -18.18 8.30
CA SER A 67 -1.86 -16.87 8.95
C SER A 67 -0.83 -16.77 10.09
N GLU A 68 -0.10 -15.66 10.15
CA GLU A 68 1.01 -15.44 11.10
C GLU A 68 0.55 -15.42 12.57
N ASP A 69 -0.74 -15.13 12.80
CA ASP A 69 -1.37 -15.16 14.13
C ASP A 69 -1.48 -16.56 14.77
N PHE A 70 -1.09 -17.63 14.08
CA PHE A 70 -1.21 -19.01 14.57
C PHE A 70 0.12 -19.76 14.46
N GLU A 71 0.96 -19.62 15.49
CA GLU A 71 2.28 -20.29 15.59
C GLU A 71 2.21 -21.82 15.84
N ASP A 72 1.03 -22.38 16.12
CA ASP A 72 0.89 -23.81 16.39
C ASP A 72 0.71 -24.61 15.08
N GLN A 73 1.78 -25.27 14.63
CA GLN A 73 1.83 -26.06 13.38
C GLN A 73 1.04 -27.40 13.42
N GLU A 74 0.30 -27.67 14.50
CA GLU A 74 -0.49 -28.89 14.66
C GLU A 74 -2.00 -28.57 14.58
N LEU A 75 -2.66 -29.04 13.50
CA LEU A 75 -4.12 -29.13 13.26
C LEU A 75 -4.70 -28.09 12.28
N ASP A 76 -5.02 -28.49 11.05
CA ASP A 76 -6.10 -27.94 10.17
C ASP A 76 -6.46 -26.43 10.32
N PHE A 77 -5.48 -25.53 10.46
CA PHE A 77 -5.75 -24.11 10.61
C PHE A 77 -6.21 -23.50 9.28
N PRO A 78 -7.07 -22.46 9.31
CA PRO A 78 -7.55 -21.80 8.11
C PRO A 78 -6.36 -21.12 7.42
N ARG A 79 -5.85 -21.77 6.38
CA ARG A 79 -4.90 -21.14 5.48
C ARG A 79 -5.64 -20.09 4.67
N ILE A 80 -4.94 -19.03 4.32
CA ILE A 80 -5.48 -17.91 3.58
C ILE A 80 -4.74 -17.75 2.27
N CYS A 81 -5.43 -17.21 1.28
CA CYS A 81 -4.85 -16.82 0.02
C CYS A 81 -4.09 -15.52 0.22
N SER A 82 -2.78 -15.64 0.32
CA SER A 82 -1.86 -14.51 0.43
C SER A 82 -1.00 -14.46 -0.84
N PRO A 83 -0.56 -13.30 -1.32
CA PRO A 83 0.39 -13.23 -2.43
C PRO A 83 1.61 -14.14 -2.19
N ARG A 84 2.06 -14.84 -3.24
CA ARG A 84 3.24 -15.73 -3.26
C ARG A 84 4.41 -15.07 -2.54
N PRO A 85 5.18 -15.82 -1.71
CA PRO A 85 6.19 -15.27 -0.82
C PRO A 85 6.98 -14.16 -1.49
N ALA A 86 6.73 -12.99 -0.94
CA ALA A 86 7.51 -11.77 -1.01
C ALA A 86 8.96 -12.03 -1.39
N VAL A 87 9.41 -11.43 -2.51
CA VAL A 87 10.84 -11.32 -2.80
C VAL A 87 11.52 -10.73 -1.56
N SER A 88 12.64 -11.35 -1.16
CA SER A 88 13.39 -10.86 0.00
C SER A 88 13.88 -9.46 -0.31
N CYS A 89 13.52 -8.50 0.51
CA CYS A 89 14.11 -7.17 0.48
C CYS A 89 15.30 -7.05 1.43
N ASN A 90 15.87 -8.18 1.88
CA ASN A 90 17.04 -8.19 2.76
C ASN A 90 18.31 -7.87 1.96
N PRO A 91 18.99 -6.72 2.19
CA PRO A 91 20.21 -6.38 1.45
C PRO A 91 21.36 -7.39 1.63
N ARG A 92 21.30 -8.23 2.67
CA ARG A 92 22.31 -9.26 2.96
C ARG A 92 22.17 -10.52 2.11
N GLU A 93 21.04 -10.72 1.45
CA GLU A 93 20.80 -11.86 0.56
C GLU A 93 21.31 -11.61 -0.86
N TYR A 94 21.68 -10.36 -1.16
CA TYR A 94 22.20 -9.96 -2.46
C TYR A 94 23.73 -9.87 -2.47
N PRO A 95 24.38 -10.05 -3.64
CA PRO A 95 25.79 -9.74 -3.82
C PRO A 95 26.13 -8.36 -3.29
N PHE A 96 27.31 -8.24 -2.69
CA PHE A 96 27.75 -6.99 -2.08
C PHE A 96 27.79 -5.84 -3.08
N ASP A 97 28.20 -6.11 -4.32
CA ASP A 97 28.27 -5.15 -5.42
C ASP A 97 26.99 -5.05 -6.26
N SER A 98 25.91 -5.73 -5.86
CA SER A 98 24.61 -5.57 -6.51
C SER A 98 24.14 -4.11 -6.46
N PRO A 99 23.42 -3.62 -7.48
CA PRO A 99 22.86 -2.27 -7.48
C PRO A 99 22.02 -2.01 -6.23
N PHE A 100 21.15 -2.96 -5.86
CA PHE A 100 20.31 -2.86 -4.66
C PHE A 100 21.12 -2.75 -3.36
N ALA A 101 22.03 -3.68 -3.09
CA ALA A 101 22.82 -3.63 -1.86
C ALA A 101 23.72 -2.39 -1.80
N THR A 102 24.19 -1.91 -2.95
CA THR A 102 24.98 -0.66 -3.05
C THR A 102 24.14 0.55 -2.70
N ARG A 103 22.95 0.70 -3.30
CA ARG A 103 22.02 1.81 -3.00
C ARG A 103 21.58 1.82 -1.55
N TYR A 104 21.30 0.65 -0.98
CA TYR A 104 20.95 0.56 0.44
C TYR A 104 22.10 1.03 1.33
N ARG A 105 23.34 0.60 1.06
CA ARG A 105 24.52 1.08 1.80
C ARG A 105 24.72 2.59 1.66
N GLU A 106 24.60 3.13 0.46
CA GLU A 106 24.67 4.57 0.21
C GLU A 106 23.62 5.32 1.05
N ALA A 107 22.38 4.82 1.08
CA ALA A 107 21.31 5.40 1.89
C ALA A 107 21.61 5.35 3.38
N THR A 108 22.10 4.22 3.89
CA THR A 108 22.48 4.08 5.31
C THR A 108 23.69 4.90 5.72
N ALA A 109 24.57 5.25 4.77
CA ALA A 109 25.70 6.13 5.03
C ALA A 109 25.28 7.62 5.09
N LEU A 110 24.06 7.94 4.67
CA LEU A 110 23.45 9.28 4.69
C LEU A 110 22.35 9.36 5.74
N ASP A 111 22.52 8.70 6.90
CA ASP A 111 21.56 8.62 8.00
C ASP A 111 21.10 10.01 8.49
N GLU A 112 21.97 11.00 8.49
CA GLU A 112 21.65 12.39 8.83
C GLU A 112 20.48 12.97 8.01
N ARG A 113 20.31 12.54 6.75
CA ARG A 113 19.18 12.93 5.89
C ARG A 113 17.85 12.41 6.41
N TYR A 114 17.85 11.18 6.95
CA TYR A 114 16.68 10.55 7.57
C TYR A 114 16.42 11.07 8.98
N ALA A 115 17.45 11.66 9.59
CA ALA A 115 17.33 12.32 10.87
C ALA A 115 16.78 13.75 10.77
N ASP A 116 16.72 14.35 9.58
CA ASP A 116 16.28 15.74 9.40
C ASP A 116 14.81 15.89 9.80
N PRO A 117 14.52 16.50 10.97
CA PRO A 117 13.17 16.60 11.44
C PRO A 117 12.44 17.67 10.64
N CYS A 118 11.21 17.38 10.27
CA CYS A 118 10.19 18.34 9.80
C CYS A 118 9.97 19.57 10.72
N SER A 119 10.72 19.72 11.82
CA SER A 119 10.67 20.85 12.73
C SER A 119 11.24 22.14 12.15
N SER A 120 12.15 22.05 11.17
CA SER A 120 12.72 23.22 10.49
C SER A 120 11.79 23.79 9.42
N THR A 121 10.89 22.96 8.90
CA THR A 121 10.02 23.26 7.74
C THR A 121 8.60 22.68 7.92
N PRO A 122 7.88 23.01 9.01
CA PRO A 122 6.52 22.49 9.19
C PRO A 122 5.58 23.01 8.10
N GLY A 123 4.58 22.20 7.73
CA GLY A 123 3.58 22.53 6.71
C GLY A 123 3.96 22.13 5.28
N VAL A 124 5.19 21.71 5.00
CA VAL A 124 5.60 21.18 3.67
C VAL A 124 5.19 19.71 3.50
N GLN A 125 5.25 19.19 2.27
CA GLN A 125 4.85 17.81 1.97
C GLN A 125 5.66 16.78 2.78
N GLY A 126 4.98 15.78 3.34
CA GLY A 126 5.56 14.77 4.24
C GLY A 126 5.76 15.26 5.68
N CYS A 127 5.60 16.55 5.94
CA CYS A 127 5.71 17.13 7.28
C CYS A 127 4.36 17.38 7.93
N GLY A 128 4.33 17.46 9.27
CA GLY A 128 3.09 17.84 9.96
C GLY A 128 2.68 19.29 9.65
N PRO A 129 1.40 19.65 9.81
CA PRO A 129 0.95 21.03 9.66
C PRO A 129 1.72 21.99 10.56
N GLY A 130 2.04 23.19 10.06
CA GLY A 130 2.60 24.27 10.87
C GLY A 130 1.52 25.09 11.58
N ASP A 131 1.94 26.20 12.21
CA ASP A 131 1.03 27.12 12.91
C ASP A 131 -0.07 27.70 12.01
N GLN A 132 0.21 27.80 10.70
CA GLN A 132 -0.73 28.28 9.67
C GLN A 132 -1.39 27.14 8.88
N GLY A 133 -1.18 25.89 9.27
CA GLY A 133 -1.62 24.71 8.52
C GLY A 133 -0.57 24.23 7.51
N CYS A 134 -1.05 23.57 6.46
CA CYS A 134 -0.21 23.10 5.35
C CYS A 134 0.06 24.22 4.33
N ALA A 135 1.17 24.09 3.61
CA ALA A 135 1.52 24.99 2.51
C ALA A 135 0.43 25.00 1.42
N PRO A 136 0.30 26.08 0.63
CA PRO A 136 -0.70 26.15 -0.43
C PRO A 136 -0.63 24.96 -1.39
N GLY A 137 -1.77 24.37 -1.70
CA GLY A 137 -1.85 23.18 -2.57
C GLY A 137 -1.78 21.85 -1.80
N LEU A 138 -1.45 21.88 -0.51
CA LEU A 138 -1.39 20.71 0.36
C LEU A 138 -2.53 20.73 1.39
N SER A 139 -2.87 19.55 1.89
CA SER A 139 -3.82 19.36 2.98
C SER A 139 -3.35 18.27 3.94
N PRO A 140 -3.78 18.27 5.21
CA PRO A 140 -3.48 17.17 6.11
C PRO A 140 -4.16 15.89 5.61
N HIS A 141 -3.35 14.87 5.28
CA HIS A 141 -3.84 13.54 4.96
C HIS A 141 -4.48 12.89 6.19
N GLU A 142 -5.64 12.25 6.00
CA GLU A 142 -6.50 11.79 7.10
C GLU A 142 -5.82 10.76 8.00
N ILE A 143 -4.95 9.93 7.43
CA ILE A 143 -4.34 8.79 8.13
C ILE A 143 -2.95 9.12 8.67
N SER A 144 -2.08 9.69 7.82
CA SER A 144 -0.69 10.00 8.20
C SER A 144 -0.60 11.30 9.01
N HIS A 145 -1.65 12.12 8.99
CA HIS A 145 -1.70 13.46 9.58
C HIS A 145 -0.58 14.39 9.11
N ARG A 146 0.00 14.09 7.94
CA ARG A 146 1.01 14.91 7.28
C ARG A 146 0.38 15.78 6.21
N CYS A 147 1.00 16.90 5.94
CA CYS A 147 0.68 17.70 4.77
C CYS A 147 1.05 16.90 3.54
N ASP A 148 0.07 16.75 2.68
CA ASP A 148 0.17 15.95 1.49
C ASP A 148 -0.57 16.64 0.35
N ASP A 149 -0.25 16.26 -0.87
CA ASP A 149 -1.02 16.75 -2.00
C ASP A 149 -2.42 16.10 -2.03
N LEU A 150 -3.31 16.73 -2.80
CA LEU A 150 -4.70 16.30 -2.93
C LEU A 150 -4.90 15.35 -4.12
N ASP A 151 -3.82 14.99 -4.82
CA ASP A 151 -3.90 14.11 -5.98
C ASP A 151 -4.03 12.66 -5.48
N PRO A 152 -5.15 11.98 -5.77
CA PRO A 152 -5.33 10.60 -5.36
C PRO A 152 -4.34 9.63 -6.02
N ASP A 153 -3.65 10.05 -7.08
CA ASP A 153 -2.66 9.22 -7.79
C ASP A 153 -1.23 9.36 -7.20
N THR A 154 -0.99 10.32 -6.31
CA THR A 154 0.30 10.44 -5.60
C THR A 154 0.32 9.52 -4.37
N PRO A 155 1.37 8.71 -4.16
CA PRO A 155 1.52 7.94 -2.93
C PRO A 155 1.53 8.86 -1.71
N PRO A 156 0.90 8.48 -0.58
CA PRO A 156 0.83 9.35 0.58
C PRO A 156 2.22 9.77 1.06
N ALA A 157 2.38 11.04 1.40
CA ALA A 157 3.64 11.55 1.91
C ALA A 157 3.88 11.06 3.34
N VAL A 158 5.08 10.55 3.57
CA VAL A 158 5.54 10.07 4.86
C VAL A 158 6.76 10.86 5.32
N ALA A 159 6.80 11.12 6.63
CA ALA A 159 7.92 11.77 7.28
C ALA A 159 9.13 10.85 7.36
N THR A 160 10.31 11.44 7.35
CA THR A 160 11.56 10.78 7.70
C THR A 160 11.56 10.35 9.17
N ASP A 161 12.10 9.17 9.43
CA ASP A 161 12.38 8.66 10.77
C ASP A 161 13.77 7.99 10.74
N PRO A 162 14.69 8.30 11.68
CA PRO A 162 15.98 7.61 11.77
C PRO A 162 15.86 6.08 11.79
N LEU A 163 14.76 5.55 12.34
CA LEU A 163 14.49 4.12 12.42
C LEU A 163 14.21 3.47 11.06
N VAL A 164 13.87 4.26 10.03
CA VAL A 164 13.56 3.78 8.67
C VAL A 164 14.64 4.22 7.67
N THR A 165 15.88 4.36 8.12
CA THR A 165 17.01 4.72 7.26
C THR A 165 17.16 3.71 6.11
N GLY A 166 17.14 4.19 4.87
CA GLY A 166 17.25 3.37 3.66
C GLY A 166 15.97 2.62 3.28
N GLN A 167 14.85 2.87 3.98
CA GLN A 167 13.57 2.23 3.68
C GLN A 167 13.05 2.58 2.28
N ASP A 168 13.33 3.78 1.76
CA ASP A 168 12.99 4.15 0.38
C ASP A 168 13.62 3.22 -0.66
N VAL A 169 14.87 2.79 -0.43
CA VAL A 169 15.54 1.80 -1.29
C VAL A 169 14.87 0.43 -1.18
N LEU A 170 14.53 0.02 0.05
CA LEU A 170 13.88 -1.27 0.29
C LEU A 170 12.48 -1.32 -0.35
N ASP A 171 11.69 -0.27 -0.17
CA ASP A 171 10.36 -0.14 -0.76
C ASP A 171 10.46 -0.07 -2.28
N GLN A 172 11.38 0.73 -2.83
CA GLN A 172 11.53 0.85 -4.27
C GLN A 172 11.98 -0.46 -4.93
N LEU A 173 12.77 -1.31 -4.26
CA LEU A 173 13.05 -2.67 -4.75
C LEU A 173 11.74 -3.42 -4.94
N CYS A 174 10.89 -3.46 -3.92
CA CYS A 174 9.63 -4.18 -3.95
C CYS A 174 8.70 -3.63 -5.05
N ARG A 175 8.60 -2.30 -5.17
CA ARG A 175 7.81 -1.67 -6.23
C ARG A 175 8.34 -1.98 -7.62
N SER A 176 9.65 -2.11 -7.77
CA SER A 176 10.28 -2.47 -9.04
C SER A 176 10.03 -3.92 -9.39
N VAL A 177 10.14 -4.85 -8.44
CA VAL A 177 9.88 -6.28 -8.67
C VAL A 177 8.43 -6.52 -9.08
N TYR A 178 7.48 -5.84 -8.43
CA TYR A 178 6.05 -6.00 -8.69
C TYR A 178 5.48 -4.95 -9.67
N CYS A 179 6.32 -4.12 -10.27
CA CYS A 179 5.94 -3.00 -11.14
C CYS A 179 4.84 -2.08 -10.57
N HIS A 180 4.76 -1.92 -9.24
CA HIS A 180 3.62 -1.27 -8.62
C HIS A 180 4.00 -0.57 -7.32
N ILE A 181 3.55 0.69 -7.19
CA ILE A 181 3.71 1.51 -5.97
C ILE A 181 3.05 0.93 -4.71
N ALA A 182 2.17 -0.07 -4.83
CA ALA A 182 1.40 -0.65 -3.73
C ALA A 182 2.17 -1.77 -3.02
N PHE A 183 3.49 -1.84 -3.21
CA PHE A 183 4.36 -2.81 -2.53
C PHE A 183 5.41 -2.06 -1.72
N ALA A 184 5.72 -2.59 -0.54
CA ALA A 184 6.70 -2.06 0.38
C ALA A 184 7.49 -3.20 1.00
N CYS A 185 8.67 -2.90 1.54
CA CYS A 185 9.47 -3.85 2.29
C CYS A 185 9.05 -3.83 3.76
N GLU A 186 8.59 -4.97 4.25
CA GLU A 186 8.39 -5.23 5.66
C GLU A 186 9.71 -5.70 6.26
N THR A 187 10.25 -4.95 7.22
CA THR A 187 11.63 -5.09 7.69
C THR A 187 11.79 -6.03 8.88
N GLU A 188 10.69 -6.54 9.43
CA GLU A 188 10.73 -7.60 10.44
C GLU A 188 11.16 -8.91 9.80
N ASP A 189 10.52 -9.28 8.68
CA ASP A 189 10.84 -10.50 7.92
C ASP A 189 11.64 -10.24 6.65
N PHE A 190 11.93 -8.98 6.34
CA PHE A 190 12.56 -8.54 5.10
C PHE A 190 11.85 -9.07 3.85
N ARG A 191 10.55 -8.82 3.79
CA ARG A 191 9.67 -9.30 2.73
C ARG A 191 8.94 -8.17 2.02
N CYS A 192 8.98 -8.18 0.70
CA CYS A 192 8.09 -7.36 -0.12
C CYS A 192 6.62 -7.78 0.00
N VAL A 193 5.81 -6.95 0.66
CA VAL A 193 4.38 -7.18 0.88
C VAL A 193 3.55 -6.10 0.19
N PRO A 194 2.26 -6.37 -0.12
CA PRO A 194 1.32 -5.31 -0.43
C PRO A 194 1.30 -4.32 0.74
N CYS A 195 1.44 -3.04 0.43
CA CYS A 195 1.50 -2.02 1.47
C CYS A 195 0.09 -1.73 2.03
N GLU A 196 0.04 -1.29 3.28
CA GLU A 196 -1.17 -0.88 3.98
C GLU A 196 -1.15 0.63 4.25
N LEU A 197 -2.24 1.32 3.90
CA LEU A 197 -2.41 2.74 4.18
C LEU A 197 -2.51 2.97 5.69
N GLY A 198 -1.56 3.72 6.24
CA GLY A 198 -1.52 4.05 7.67
C GLY A 198 -0.65 3.15 8.53
N ALA A 199 -0.18 2.03 8.01
CA ALA A 199 0.87 1.28 8.67
C ALA A 199 2.19 2.10 8.66
N PRO A 200 3.03 1.97 9.69
CA PRO A 200 4.34 2.63 9.72
C PRO A 200 5.25 2.14 8.59
N LEU A 201 6.15 3.01 8.12
CA LEU A 201 7.24 2.59 7.23
C LEU A 201 8.09 1.49 7.89
N GLY A 202 8.56 0.56 7.07
CA GLY A 202 9.25 -0.65 7.53
C GLY A 202 8.34 -1.73 8.11
N ARG A 203 7.03 -1.47 8.24
CA ARG A 203 6.00 -2.46 8.64
C ARG A 203 4.93 -2.60 7.56
N GLY A 204 5.35 -2.56 6.29
CA GLY A 204 4.43 -2.59 5.15
C GLY A 204 3.62 -1.30 4.95
N GLY A 205 4.00 -0.16 5.53
CA GLY A 205 3.33 1.11 5.30
C GLY A 205 3.35 1.58 3.84
N CYS A 206 2.21 2.01 3.29
CA CYS A 206 2.16 2.71 2.01
C CYS A 206 2.61 4.16 2.14
N GLY A 207 3.42 4.61 1.18
CA GLY A 207 3.72 6.02 0.97
C GLY A 207 5.14 6.29 0.52
N ASP A 208 5.42 7.52 0.15
CA ASP A 208 6.74 7.97 -0.28
C ASP A 208 7.40 8.78 0.83
N LEU A 209 8.69 8.54 1.05
CA LEU A 209 9.51 9.37 1.93
C LEU A 209 9.77 10.72 1.29
N TYR A 210 9.50 11.78 2.05
CA TYR A 210 9.84 13.17 1.70
C TYR A 210 10.83 13.72 2.73
N PHE A 211 11.97 14.19 2.25
CA PHE A 211 12.99 14.88 3.03
C PHE A 211 12.72 16.38 2.93
N THR A 212 12.21 16.98 4.00
CA THR A 212 11.91 18.43 4.08
C THR A 212 11.10 18.98 2.90
N GLY A 213 10.08 18.24 2.47
CA GLY A 213 9.21 18.63 1.34
C GLY A 213 9.64 18.10 -0.02
N VAL A 214 10.77 17.38 -0.10
CA VAL A 214 11.30 16.81 -1.34
C VAL A 214 11.21 15.30 -1.31
N ARG A 215 10.48 14.71 -2.26
CA ARG A 215 10.35 13.25 -2.42
C ARG A 215 11.72 12.59 -2.57
N SER A 216 11.92 11.40 -2.02
CA SER A 216 13.12 10.62 -2.28
C SER A 216 13.30 10.39 -3.79
N THR A 217 14.48 10.71 -4.28
CA THR A 217 14.91 10.48 -5.66
C THR A 217 15.09 9.00 -5.99
N VAL A 218 15.16 8.14 -4.97
CA VAL A 218 15.20 6.69 -5.13
C VAL A 218 13.92 6.20 -5.78
N TYR A 219 12.77 6.73 -5.34
CA TYR A 219 11.48 6.30 -5.85
C TYR A 219 11.27 6.70 -7.30
N GLN A 220 10.70 5.77 -8.06
CA GLN A 220 10.33 5.99 -9.45
C GLN A 220 8.85 6.38 -9.56
N SER A 221 8.46 7.01 -10.67
CA SER A 221 7.04 7.28 -10.93
C SER A 221 6.31 5.96 -11.26
N ALA A 222 5.00 5.95 -11.07
CA ALA A 222 4.17 4.81 -11.46
C ALA A 222 4.32 4.50 -12.97
N ASP A 223 4.36 5.54 -13.82
CA ASP A 223 4.56 5.38 -15.26
C ASP A 223 5.92 4.75 -15.60
N ALA A 224 7.00 5.20 -14.95
CA ALA A 224 8.33 4.65 -15.18
C ALA A 224 8.42 3.18 -14.71
N LEU A 225 7.72 2.82 -13.65
CA LEU A 225 7.57 1.43 -13.21
C LEU A 225 6.75 0.58 -14.18
N ILE A 226 5.84 1.15 -14.98
CA ILE A 226 5.07 0.37 -15.96
C ILE A 226 5.93 0.10 -17.21
N ASP A 227 6.72 1.08 -17.65
CA ASP A 227 7.46 1.00 -18.92
C ASP A 227 8.77 0.18 -18.82
N GLU A 228 9.47 0.26 -17.68
CA GLU A 228 10.82 -0.32 -17.51
C GLU A 228 10.83 -1.60 -16.65
N CYS A 229 9.68 -2.01 -16.09
CA CYS A 229 9.63 -3.15 -15.20
C CYS A 229 9.50 -4.50 -15.93
N GLY A 230 10.33 -5.46 -15.53
CA GLY A 230 10.32 -6.82 -16.04
C GLY A 230 9.28 -7.76 -15.41
N GLY A 231 8.54 -7.29 -14.40
CA GLY A 231 7.55 -8.09 -13.67
C GLY A 231 8.17 -9.04 -12.64
N PRO A 232 7.38 -9.99 -12.09
CA PRO A 232 7.83 -10.89 -11.03
C PRO A 232 8.92 -11.90 -11.47
N GLU A 233 9.21 -11.99 -12.77
CA GLU A 233 10.31 -12.77 -13.32
C GLU A 233 11.62 -11.96 -13.45
N MET A 234 11.57 -10.66 -13.15
CA MET A 234 12.75 -9.80 -13.07
C MET A 234 13.70 -10.32 -11.99
N ASP A 235 14.98 -10.35 -12.32
CA ASP A 235 16.02 -10.51 -11.31
C ASP A 235 15.96 -9.28 -10.39
N PRO A 236 15.80 -9.42 -9.06
CA PRO A 236 15.78 -8.25 -8.20
C PRO A 236 17.09 -7.44 -8.24
N GLU A 237 18.19 -7.99 -8.78
CA GLU A 237 19.41 -7.23 -9.09
C GLU A 237 19.21 -6.19 -10.22
N ASP A 238 18.21 -6.40 -11.09
CA ASP A 238 17.82 -5.50 -12.18
C ASP A 238 16.74 -4.49 -11.75
N ALA A 239 16.45 -4.39 -10.45
CA ALA A 239 15.44 -3.48 -9.94
C ALA A 239 15.71 -2.01 -10.30
N TYR A 240 14.64 -1.32 -10.69
CA TYR A 240 14.71 0.07 -11.13
C TYR A 240 14.77 1.05 -9.94
N LEU A 241 15.99 1.36 -9.53
CA LEU A 241 16.31 2.21 -8.40
C LEU A 241 16.87 3.56 -8.85
N GLY A 242 16.32 4.64 -8.31
CA GLY A 242 16.84 5.99 -8.51
C GLY A 242 18.12 6.26 -7.72
N PRO A 243 18.75 7.44 -7.92
CA PRO A 243 19.89 7.85 -7.13
C PRO A 243 19.49 8.13 -5.67
N VAL A 244 20.40 7.87 -4.73
CA VAL A 244 20.18 8.15 -3.31
C VAL A 244 20.31 9.65 -3.00
N GLY A 245 20.95 10.46 -3.87
CA GLY A 245 21.15 11.89 -3.68
C GLY A 245 20.29 12.76 -4.61
N GLY A 246 19.82 13.90 -4.08
CA GLY A 246 19.06 14.92 -4.79
C GLY A 246 19.84 16.21 -5.05
N ASP A 247 21.18 16.17 -5.04
CA ASP A 247 22.01 17.38 -5.15
C ASP A 247 21.88 18.11 -6.51
N ASP A 248 21.18 17.52 -7.49
CA ASP A 248 20.86 18.12 -8.80
C ASP A 248 19.36 18.33 -9.03
N ILE A 249 18.51 18.42 -8.00
CA ILE A 249 17.18 19.00 -8.18
C ILE A 249 17.37 20.53 -8.21
N ASP A 250 17.68 21.03 -9.40
CA ASP A 250 17.54 22.45 -9.75
C ASP A 250 16.10 22.85 -9.42
N ILE A 251 15.90 23.53 -8.30
CA ILE A 251 14.60 24.06 -7.87
C ILE A 251 14.30 25.28 -8.73
N HIS A 252 14.12 25.04 -10.02
CA HIS A 252 13.60 25.98 -10.99
C HIS A 252 12.33 25.37 -11.55
N GLU A 253 11.21 25.64 -10.90
CA GLU A 253 9.99 26.25 -11.49
C GLU A 253 8.85 26.37 -10.46
#